data_AF-A0A975TG19-F1
#
_entry.id   AF-A0A975TG19-F1
#
_cell.length_a   1.000
_cell.length_b   1.000
_cell.length_c   1.000
_cell.angle_alpha   90.00
_cell.angle_beta   90.00
_cell.angle_gamma   90.00
#
_symmetry.space_group_name_H-M   'P 1'
#
loop_
_entity.id
_entity.type
_entity.pdbx_description
1 polymer ?
#
loop_
_entity_poly.entity_id
_entity_poly.type
_entity_poly.pdbx_seq_one_letter_code
_entity_poly.pdbx_strand_id
1 'polypeptide(L)'
;MLGILAQESNFKQASWHSVNGDSGNVTKSDWFGNANGIHGYPDRAKADCGYGIAQVTTGMSEEHAQQFDPLRAGAITTDYAANIAAGLGILAEKWNQLKALGINTNSGSPAYIENWYMALWGYNSGVYTSGSVGVGFLNNPINPEYPADRQPFLRYSYEDASRPGEWNYPEKIFGWAETPQMTWDGEESYSEPNMPLGVINVPPRDLFCDPSINACDPDTADPCPSWDAQCYWDRSVDWTGPQSTGNSSTEALSYSLGSGEPELQSKYGHGPCIDHPSVYTNAIIVDDLGQHEDTYGCGDFEKADDGKFTLQAGDNITMLRDDGTFRATPYLAPIDLHQLGAGYDHHVYFTHSYGDTDYFHKVTGRWQVNQDKLPSGDQPGQRYKVYVHLPSHGAEAVVRYNFIPGDNTVGAKSDYCRVNQGTRSAGKETWFEMGTFTFWKGGRIEADNLHDAGTGDSNVVFDAIAFVPFNSAEPGPCSLNDGGL
;
A
#
# COMPACT_ATOMS: atom_id res chain seq x y z
N MET A 1 4.64 16.97 -12.43
CA MET A 1 4.73 15.66 -11.75
C MET A 1 4.14 15.71 -10.35
N LEU A 2 4.52 16.67 -9.49
CA LEU A 2 3.99 16.74 -8.11
C LEU A 2 2.45 16.76 -8.05
N GLY A 3 1.77 17.53 -8.92
CA GLY A 3 0.31 17.48 -9.02
C GLY A 3 -0.26 16.11 -9.43
N ILE A 4 0.46 15.32 -10.23
CA ILE A 4 0.09 13.92 -10.56
C ILE A 4 0.18 13.08 -9.30
N LEU A 5 1.30 13.13 -8.57
CA LEU A 5 1.50 12.35 -7.34
C LEU A 5 0.46 12.71 -6.26
N ALA A 6 0.09 13.98 -6.15
CA ALA A 6 -0.98 14.45 -5.29
C ALA A 6 -2.34 13.82 -5.67
N GLN A 7 -2.67 13.80 -6.95
CA GLN A 7 -3.94 13.27 -7.46
C GLN A 7 -4.03 11.75 -7.42
N GLU A 8 -2.94 11.07 -7.76
CA GLU A 8 -2.91 9.61 -7.95
C GLU A 8 -2.87 8.86 -6.62
N SER A 9 -2.14 9.39 -5.63
CA SER A 9 -1.91 8.67 -4.37
C SER A 9 -1.89 9.55 -3.13
N ASN A 10 -2.09 10.87 -3.24
CA ASN A 10 -1.88 11.80 -2.12
C ASN A 10 -0.45 11.67 -1.55
N PHE A 11 0.53 11.51 -2.44
CA PHE A 11 1.94 11.22 -2.11
C PHE A 11 2.18 9.94 -1.29
N LYS A 12 1.21 9.02 -1.22
CA LYS A 12 1.35 7.78 -0.46
C LYS A 12 1.98 6.68 -1.30
N GLN A 13 3.18 6.27 -0.92
CA GLN A 13 3.81 5.07 -1.47
C GLN A 13 3.37 3.79 -0.75
N ALA A 14 3.07 3.87 0.55
CA ALA A 14 2.58 2.76 1.36
C ALA A 14 1.05 2.81 1.51
N SER A 15 0.46 1.64 1.75
CA SER A 15 -0.96 1.46 1.97
C SER A 15 -1.47 2.33 3.11
N TRP A 16 -2.78 2.60 3.10
CA TRP A 16 -3.43 3.43 4.12
C TRP A 16 -3.39 2.83 5.53
N HIS A 17 -2.95 1.57 5.68
CA HIS A 17 -2.67 0.96 6.97
C HIS A 17 -1.35 1.42 7.59
N SER A 18 -0.39 1.86 6.76
CA SER A 18 0.87 2.39 7.27
C SER A 18 0.68 3.81 7.80
N VAL A 19 1.38 4.10 8.89
CA VAL A 19 1.48 5.44 9.45
C VAL A 19 2.59 6.22 8.74
N ASN A 20 2.58 7.55 8.88
CA ASN A 20 3.56 8.40 8.20
C ASN A 20 4.99 8.07 8.67
N GLY A 21 5.86 7.76 7.70
CA GLY A 21 7.26 7.41 7.94
C GLY A 21 7.50 5.90 8.14
N ASP A 22 6.44 5.09 8.11
CA ASP A 22 6.53 3.65 8.30
C ASP A 22 6.42 2.91 6.96
N SER A 23 7.16 1.81 6.83
CA SER A 23 7.03 0.90 5.68
C SER A 23 5.70 0.13 5.76
N GLY A 24 5.30 -0.48 4.66
CA GLY A 24 4.10 -1.32 4.64
C GLY A 24 3.88 -1.93 3.28
N ASN A 25 2.71 -2.53 3.05
CA ASN A 25 2.32 -2.88 1.68
C ASN A 25 2.34 -1.64 0.79
N VAL A 26 2.64 -1.83 -0.48
CA VAL A 26 2.59 -0.75 -1.46
C VAL A 26 1.17 -0.21 -1.63
N THR A 27 1.05 1.08 -1.94
CA THR A 27 -0.21 1.65 -2.41
C THR A 27 -0.61 0.95 -3.70
N LYS A 28 -1.78 0.32 -3.67
CA LYS A 28 -2.35 -0.43 -4.78
C LYS A 28 -3.77 0.03 -5.06
N SER A 29 -4.15 -0.04 -6.33
CA SER A 29 -5.56 -0.03 -6.72
C SER A 29 -6.16 -1.45 -6.51
N ASP A 30 -7.16 -1.82 -7.30
CA ASP A 30 -7.85 -3.12 -7.19
C ASP A 30 -7.09 -4.26 -7.89
N TRP A 31 -5.98 -4.72 -7.32
CA TRP A 31 -5.19 -5.84 -7.87
C TRP A 31 -5.96 -7.16 -7.98
N PHE A 32 -7.01 -7.33 -7.18
CA PHE A 32 -7.79 -8.55 -7.17
C PHE A 32 -9.04 -8.44 -8.04
N GLY A 33 -9.36 -7.28 -8.62
CA GLY A 33 -10.58 -7.09 -9.43
C GLY A 33 -11.88 -7.26 -8.65
N ASN A 34 -11.82 -7.11 -7.33
CA ASN A 34 -12.93 -7.32 -6.40
C ASN A 34 -13.56 -6.01 -5.93
N ALA A 35 -13.12 -4.87 -6.46
CA ALA A 35 -13.34 -3.54 -5.91
C ALA A 35 -13.02 -3.53 -4.40
N ASN A 36 -13.98 -3.12 -3.57
CA ASN A 36 -13.83 -3.08 -2.11
C ASN A 36 -14.12 -4.44 -1.43
N GLY A 37 -14.33 -5.51 -2.20
CA GLY A 37 -14.71 -6.81 -1.68
C GLY A 37 -13.52 -7.69 -1.28
N ILE A 38 -13.46 -8.12 -0.03
CA ILE A 38 -12.43 -9.07 0.44
C ILE A 38 -12.90 -10.54 0.41
N HIS A 39 -14.20 -10.77 0.21
CA HIS A 39 -14.79 -12.11 0.24
C HIS A 39 -14.85 -12.78 -1.14
N GLY A 40 -14.56 -12.05 -2.21
CA GLY A 40 -14.63 -12.50 -3.60
C GLY A 40 -13.34 -13.17 -4.06
N TYR A 41 -13.44 -14.16 -4.96
CA TYR A 41 -12.26 -14.64 -5.67
C TYR A 41 -11.71 -13.55 -6.57
N PRO A 42 -10.37 -13.39 -6.65
CA PRO A 42 -9.80 -12.41 -7.54
C PRO A 42 -10.29 -12.57 -8.99
N ASP A 43 -10.91 -11.54 -9.53
CA ASP A 43 -11.33 -11.40 -10.92
C ASP A 43 -10.27 -10.61 -11.70
N ARG A 44 -9.24 -11.31 -12.18
CA ARG A 44 -8.12 -10.66 -12.88
C ARG A 44 -8.53 -9.81 -14.07
N ALA A 45 -9.66 -10.12 -14.72
CA ALA A 45 -10.17 -9.35 -15.87
C ALA A 45 -10.73 -7.97 -15.48
N LYS A 46 -10.88 -7.71 -14.17
CA LYS A 46 -11.30 -6.42 -13.61
C LYS A 46 -10.22 -5.79 -12.75
N ALA A 47 -9.03 -6.40 -12.68
CA ALA A 47 -7.98 -5.91 -11.83
C ALA A 47 -7.47 -4.56 -12.33
N ASP A 48 -7.49 -3.55 -11.46
CA ASP A 48 -6.80 -2.30 -11.70
C ASP A 48 -5.38 -2.38 -11.14
N CYS A 49 -4.43 -2.30 -12.05
CA CYS A 49 -3.01 -2.55 -11.83
C CYS A 49 -2.22 -1.25 -11.60
N GLY A 50 -2.79 -0.26 -10.91
CA GLY A 50 -2.04 0.93 -10.49
C GLY A 50 -1.01 0.58 -9.41
N TYR A 51 0.26 0.91 -9.63
CA TYR A 51 1.36 0.65 -8.68
C TYR A 51 1.99 1.95 -8.17
N GLY A 52 2.11 2.07 -6.84
CA GLY A 52 2.91 3.10 -6.15
C GLY A 52 2.41 4.53 -6.30
N ILE A 53 3.25 5.49 -5.92
CA ILE A 53 2.91 6.91 -5.75
C ILE A 53 2.41 7.62 -7.03
N ALA A 54 2.81 7.15 -8.21
CA ALA A 54 2.37 7.65 -9.52
C ALA A 54 1.34 6.75 -10.19
N GLN A 55 0.83 5.71 -9.51
CA GLN A 55 -0.17 4.76 -10.03
C GLN A 55 0.18 4.22 -11.43
N VAL A 56 1.43 3.78 -11.60
CA VAL A 56 1.93 3.29 -12.89
C VAL A 56 1.22 2.00 -13.28
N THR A 57 0.51 1.99 -14.40
CA THR A 57 -0.13 0.78 -14.96
C THR A 57 0.64 0.22 -16.16
N THR A 58 1.20 1.12 -16.99
CA THR A 58 1.82 0.78 -18.28
C THR A 58 2.96 -0.22 -18.12
N GLY A 59 2.84 -1.37 -18.78
CA GLY A 59 3.85 -2.43 -18.77
C GLY A 59 3.88 -3.26 -17.49
N MET A 60 2.93 -3.07 -16.57
CA MET A 60 2.87 -3.79 -15.30
C MET A 60 1.93 -5.00 -15.31
N SER A 61 1.00 -5.07 -16.26
CA SER A 61 0.01 -6.15 -16.39
C SER A 61 0.18 -6.97 -17.67
N GLU A 62 -0.41 -8.17 -17.69
CA GLU A 62 -0.35 -9.06 -18.84
C GLU A 62 -1.10 -8.54 -20.08
N GLU A 63 -1.99 -7.57 -19.89
CA GLU A 63 -2.80 -6.95 -20.94
C GLU A 63 -1.98 -6.01 -21.83
N HIS A 64 -0.82 -5.56 -21.36
CA HIS A 64 0.07 -4.72 -22.16
C HIS A 64 0.89 -5.57 -23.13
N ALA A 65 0.93 -5.16 -24.40
CA ALA A 65 1.70 -5.82 -25.45
C ALA A 65 3.21 -5.88 -25.13
N GLN A 66 3.72 -4.94 -24.34
CA GLN A 66 5.08 -4.93 -23.83
C GLN A 66 5.05 -4.77 -22.31
N GLN A 67 5.57 -5.79 -21.62
CA GLN A 67 5.66 -5.83 -20.17
C GLN A 67 7.08 -5.48 -19.71
N PHE A 68 7.19 -4.91 -18.51
CA PHE A 68 8.45 -4.81 -17.82
C PHE A 68 8.89 -6.18 -17.31
N ASP A 69 10.19 -6.39 -17.24
CA ASP A 69 10.73 -7.58 -16.57
C ASP A 69 10.42 -7.52 -15.05
N PRO A 70 10.43 -8.67 -14.35
CA PRO A 70 10.06 -8.72 -12.93
C PRO A 70 10.90 -7.83 -12.02
N LEU A 71 12.18 -7.60 -12.33
CA LEU A 71 13.05 -6.75 -11.52
C LEU A 71 12.61 -5.28 -11.63
N ARG A 72 12.38 -4.81 -12.86
CA ARG A 72 11.88 -3.46 -13.09
C ARG A 72 10.48 -3.25 -12.53
N ALA A 73 9.57 -4.21 -12.73
CA ALA A 73 8.23 -4.15 -12.16
C ALA A 73 8.27 -4.12 -10.63
N GLY A 74 9.12 -4.95 -10.01
CA GLY A 74 9.37 -4.93 -8.58
C GLY A 74 9.85 -3.56 -8.09
N ALA A 75 10.88 -2.99 -8.74
CA ALA A 75 11.40 -1.66 -8.39
C ALA A 75 10.32 -0.56 -8.51
N ILE A 76 9.57 -0.51 -9.61
CA ILE A 76 8.45 0.45 -9.77
C ILE A 76 7.41 0.27 -8.66
N THR A 77 7.20 -0.97 -8.20
CA THR A 77 6.21 -1.26 -7.16
C THR A 77 6.66 -0.80 -5.78
N THR A 78 7.91 -1.07 -5.40
CA THR A 78 8.38 -0.90 -4.01
C THR A 78 9.21 0.36 -3.77
N ASP A 79 9.84 0.92 -4.79
CA ASP A 79 10.73 2.09 -4.69
C ASP A 79 10.04 3.33 -5.27
N TYR A 80 9.83 4.36 -4.44
CA TYR A 80 9.11 5.55 -4.87
C TYR A 80 9.86 6.34 -5.93
N ALA A 81 11.21 6.35 -5.93
CA ALA A 81 12.00 7.08 -6.90
C ALA A 81 11.93 6.40 -8.28
N ALA A 82 12.00 5.07 -8.31
CA ALA A 82 11.76 4.27 -9.51
C ALA A 82 10.33 4.47 -10.04
N ASN A 83 9.34 4.53 -9.14
CA ASN A 83 7.96 4.79 -9.50
C ASN A 83 7.75 6.19 -10.11
N ILE A 84 8.27 7.25 -9.47
CA ILE A 84 8.23 8.63 -9.97
C ILE A 84 8.95 8.71 -11.33
N ALA A 85 10.10 8.07 -11.49
CA ALA A 85 10.84 8.04 -12.75
C ALA A 85 10.03 7.35 -13.87
N ALA A 86 9.35 6.24 -13.56
CA ALA A 86 8.45 5.58 -14.50
C ALA A 86 7.25 6.47 -14.89
N GLY A 87 6.60 7.12 -13.91
CA GLY A 87 5.53 8.08 -14.15
C GLY A 87 5.97 9.27 -15.03
N LEU A 88 7.14 9.86 -14.75
CA LEU A 88 7.73 10.90 -15.59
C LEU A 88 8.01 10.41 -17.01
N GLY A 89 8.52 9.19 -17.16
CA GLY A 89 8.73 8.55 -18.46
C GLY A 89 7.44 8.44 -19.27
N ILE A 90 6.34 8.03 -18.64
CA ILE A 90 5.02 7.94 -19.27
C ILE A 90 4.54 9.34 -19.68
N LEU A 91 4.64 10.35 -18.80
CA LEU A 91 4.23 11.72 -19.13
C LEU A 91 5.02 12.28 -20.34
N ALA A 92 6.34 12.05 -20.37
CA ALA A 92 7.20 12.43 -21.48
C ALA A 92 6.83 11.68 -22.78
N GLU A 93 6.47 10.40 -22.70
CA GLU A 93 5.96 9.64 -23.83
C GLU A 93 4.69 10.28 -24.41
N LYS A 94 3.71 10.65 -23.56
CA LYS A 94 2.45 11.28 -24.01
C LYS A 94 2.69 12.63 -24.68
N TRP A 95 3.58 13.44 -24.10
CA TRP A 95 4.04 14.67 -24.73
C TRP A 95 4.62 14.41 -26.13
N ASN A 96 5.53 13.45 -26.24
CA ASN A 96 6.19 13.13 -27.51
C ASN A 96 5.21 12.56 -28.56
N GLN A 97 4.20 11.79 -28.14
CA GLN A 97 3.13 11.30 -29.01
C GLN A 97 2.34 12.47 -29.61
N LEU A 98 1.93 13.45 -28.78
CA LEU A 98 1.24 14.66 -29.26
C LEU A 98 2.11 15.47 -30.22
N LYS A 99 3.39 15.65 -29.90
CA LYS A 99 4.34 16.36 -30.78
C LYS A 99 4.52 15.64 -32.12
N ALA A 100 4.57 14.31 -32.15
CA ALA A 100 4.66 13.52 -33.37
C ALA A 100 3.41 13.67 -34.26
N LEU A 101 2.25 13.90 -33.65
CA LEU A 101 1.00 14.21 -34.33
C LEU A 101 0.89 15.70 -34.77
N GLY A 102 1.88 16.54 -34.44
CA GLY A 102 1.83 17.97 -34.70
C GLY A 102 0.87 18.75 -33.79
N ILE A 103 0.44 18.14 -32.69
CA ILE A 103 -0.47 18.74 -31.71
C ILE A 103 0.35 19.47 -30.65
N ASN A 104 0.09 20.76 -30.49
CA ASN A 104 0.76 21.63 -29.53
C ASN A 104 -0.26 22.36 -28.66
N THR A 105 0.11 22.56 -27.41
CA THR A 105 -0.60 23.39 -26.46
C THR A 105 0.18 24.70 -26.27
N ASN A 106 -0.48 25.84 -26.49
CA ASN A 106 0.10 27.18 -26.59
C ASN A 106 1.37 27.20 -27.47
N SER A 107 2.53 27.61 -26.94
CA SER A 107 3.78 27.62 -27.71
C SER A 107 4.37 26.23 -27.97
N GLY A 108 3.88 25.18 -27.29
CA GLY A 108 4.44 23.82 -27.37
C GLY A 108 5.85 23.70 -26.78
N SER A 109 6.25 24.65 -25.92
CA SER A 109 7.49 24.62 -25.14
C SER A 109 7.31 23.78 -23.87
N PRO A 110 8.20 22.81 -23.57
CA PRO A 110 8.10 22.01 -22.35
C PRO A 110 8.44 22.79 -21.07
N ALA A 111 8.98 24.01 -21.19
CA ALA A 111 9.36 24.83 -20.05
C ALA A 111 8.15 25.40 -19.26
N TYR A 112 6.97 25.44 -19.88
CA TYR A 112 5.77 26.04 -19.28
C TYR A 112 4.75 24.95 -18.92
N ILE A 113 4.25 25.00 -17.68
CA ILE A 113 3.35 24.00 -17.11
C ILE A 113 2.04 23.91 -17.90
N GLU A 114 1.51 25.06 -18.35
CA GLU A 114 0.27 25.14 -19.13
C GLU A 114 0.30 24.27 -20.38
N ASN A 115 1.48 24.09 -20.98
CA ASN A 115 1.62 23.36 -22.23
C ASN A 115 1.49 21.84 -22.04
N TRP A 116 1.63 21.35 -20.81
CA TRP A 116 1.51 19.93 -20.49
C TRP A 116 0.06 19.46 -20.40
N TYR A 117 -0.93 20.36 -20.49
CA TYR A 117 -2.35 20.06 -20.29
C TYR A 117 -2.86 18.84 -21.09
N MET A 118 -2.57 18.78 -22.39
CA MET A 118 -2.97 17.64 -23.23
C MET A 118 -2.13 16.37 -22.97
N ALA A 119 -0.88 16.52 -22.51
CA ALA A 119 -0.08 15.38 -22.11
C ALA A 119 -0.61 14.76 -20.79
N LEU A 120 -1.12 15.57 -19.87
CA LEU A 120 -1.83 15.11 -18.67
C LEU A 120 -3.12 14.39 -19.02
N TRP A 121 -3.86 14.90 -20.01
CA TRP A 121 -5.03 14.22 -20.55
C TRP A 121 -4.65 12.82 -21.07
N GLY A 122 -3.58 12.75 -21.85
CA GLY A 122 -3.04 11.49 -22.35
C GLY A 122 -2.42 10.58 -21.29
N TYR A 123 -1.99 11.13 -20.15
CA TYR A 123 -1.48 10.35 -19.03
C TYR A 123 -2.61 9.50 -18.43
N ASN A 124 -3.80 10.10 -18.26
CA ASN A 124 -4.96 9.43 -17.71
C ASN A 124 -5.66 8.49 -18.70
N SER A 125 -5.93 8.95 -19.93
CA SER A 125 -6.77 8.20 -20.88
C SER A 125 -6.06 7.79 -22.17
N GLY A 126 -4.75 8.02 -22.29
CA GLY A 126 -3.96 7.72 -23.48
C GLY A 126 -4.01 8.80 -24.57
N VAL A 127 -3.03 8.73 -25.49
CA VAL A 127 -3.00 9.49 -26.75
C VAL A 127 -3.21 8.50 -27.90
N TYR A 128 -4.22 8.74 -28.72
CA TYR A 128 -4.59 7.87 -29.82
C TYR A 128 -3.80 8.28 -31.06
N THR A 129 -2.97 7.36 -31.57
CA THR A 129 -2.04 7.63 -32.70
C THR A 129 -2.51 7.00 -34.02
N SER A 130 -3.62 6.28 -34.02
CA SER A 130 -4.22 5.67 -35.22
C SER A 130 -5.74 5.52 -35.06
N GLY A 131 -6.48 5.50 -36.16
CA GLY A 131 -7.95 5.58 -36.12
C GLY A 131 -8.40 7.00 -35.80
N SER A 132 -9.22 7.16 -34.75
CA SER A 132 -9.48 8.48 -34.15
C SER A 132 -8.21 8.97 -33.45
N VAL A 133 -7.70 10.14 -33.84
CA VAL A 133 -6.38 10.64 -33.42
C VAL A 133 -6.52 11.67 -32.29
N GLY A 134 -5.51 11.79 -31.44
CA GLY A 134 -5.42 12.85 -30.41
C GLY A 134 -5.84 12.36 -29.03
N VAL A 135 -6.69 13.12 -28.34
CA VAL A 135 -7.13 12.83 -26.96
C VAL A 135 -8.64 12.61 -26.89
N GLY A 136 -9.10 11.63 -26.12
CA GLY A 136 -10.52 11.21 -26.07
C GLY A 136 -11.41 12.12 -25.23
N PHE A 137 -12.73 12.08 -25.45
CA PHE A 137 -13.67 13.07 -24.89
C PHE A 137 -13.82 13.06 -23.35
N LEU A 138 -13.47 11.98 -22.66
CA LEU A 138 -13.62 11.85 -21.21
C LEU A 138 -13.07 13.07 -20.45
N ASN A 139 -11.83 13.47 -20.70
CA ASN A 139 -11.22 14.61 -20.02
C ASN A 139 -11.48 15.96 -20.70
N ASN A 140 -12.45 16.05 -21.61
CA ASN A 140 -12.81 17.32 -22.23
C ASN A 140 -13.47 18.24 -21.20
N PRO A 141 -13.01 19.49 -21.01
CA PRO A 141 -13.64 20.42 -20.07
C PRO A 141 -15.13 20.65 -20.31
N ILE A 142 -15.61 20.45 -21.55
CA ILE A 142 -17.01 20.60 -21.88
C ILE A 142 -17.88 19.36 -21.58
N ASN A 143 -17.27 18.22 -21.24
CA ASN A 143 -17.98 16.97 -20.95
C ASN A 143 -19.07 17.23 -19.87
N PRO A 144 -20.34 16.89 -20.14
CA PRO A 144 -21.46 17.18 -19.26
C PRO A 144 -21.45 16.40 -17.93
N GLU A 145 -20.56 15.41 -17.77
CA GLU A 145 -20.28 14.78 -16.48
C GLU A 145 -19.71 15.77 -15.45
N TYR A 146 -19.08 16.85 -15.91
CA TYR A 146 -18.50 17.90 -15.07
C TYR A 146 -19.43 19.13 -15.02
N PRO A 147 -19.73 19.70 -13.83
CA PRO A 147 -20.54 20.91 -13.73
C PRO A 147 -19.99 22.05 -14.61
N ALA A 148 -20.86 22.68 -15.39
CA ALA A 148 -20.45 23.67 -16.38
C ALA A 148 -19.94 24.99 -15.76
N ASP A 149 -20.37 25.30 -14.55
CA ASP A 149 -20.03 26.50 -13.77
C ASP A 149 -18.95 26.25 -12.70
N ARG A 150 -18.34 25.05 -12.70
CA ARG A 150 -17.25 24.71 -11.79
C ARG A 150 -16.11 25.73 -11.91
N GLN A 151 -15.58 26.14 -10.77
CA GLN A 151 -14.39 26.97 -10.70
C GLN A 151 -13.15 26.10 -10.91
N PRO A 152 -11.96 26.68 -11.19
CA PRO A 152 -10.71 25.91 -11.20
C PRO A 152 -10.53 25.15 -9.88
N PHE A 153 -10.22 23.85 -9.99
CA PHE A 153 -10.11 22.93 -8.85
C PHE A 153 -9.17 23.49 -7.76
N LEU A 154 -9.63 23.49 -6.50
CA LEU A 154 -8.90 23.92 -5.29
C LEU A 154 -8.56 25.41 -5.18
N ARG A 155 -8.62 26.19 -6.27
CA ARG A 155 -8.24 27.61 -6.30
C ARG A 155 -8.95 28.46 -5.24
N TYR A 156 -10.18 28.09 -4.88
CA TYR A 156 -10.99 28.83 -3.92
C TYR A 156 -11.31 28.05 -2.65
N SER A 157 -11.23 26.71 -2.65
CA SER A 157 -11.53 25.88 -1.49
C SER A 157 -10.94 24.48 -1.61
N TYR A 158 -10.34 23.98 -0.53
CA TYR A 158 -9.97 22.55 -0.43
C TYR A 158 -11.17 21.60 -0.40
N GLU A 159 -12.40 22.11 -0.21
CA GLU A 159 -13.62 21.30 -0.23
C GLU A 159 -13.83 20.60 -1.57
N ASP A 160 -13.27 21.14 -2.67
CA ASP A 160 -13.31 20.50 -3.99
C ASP A 160 -12.72 19.08 -3.94
N ALA A 161 -11.71 18.84 -3.09
CA ALA A 161 -11.10 17.51 -2.91
C ALA A 161 -12.06 16.46 -2.32
N SER A 162 -13.20 16.87 -1.74
CA SER A 162 -14.26 15.94 -1.30
C SER A 162 -15.17 15.48 -2.45
N ARG A 163 -15.16 16.21 -3.58
CA ARG A 163 -15.96 15.93 -4.78
C ARG A 163 -15.11 16.03 -6.06
N PRO A 164 -13.94 15.36 -6.13
CA PRO A 164 -13.00 15.53 -7.23
C PRO A 164 -13.57 15.03 -8.58
N GLY A 165 -14.62 14.21 -8.57
CA GLY A 165 -15.32 13.77 -9.79
C GLY A 165 -15.99 14.90 -10.57
N GLU A 166 -16.15 16.09 -9.98
CA GLU A 166 -16.69 17.27 -10.67
C GLU A 166 -15.69 17.92 -11.65
N TRP A 167 -14.41 17.50 -11.67
CA TRP A 167 -13.37 18.02 -12.57
C TRP A 167 -12.72 16.93 -13.41
N ASN A 168 -12.31 17.28 -14.63
CA ASN A 168 -11.50 16.38 -15.44
C ASN A 168 -10.09 16.20 -14.88
N TYR A 169 -9.37 15.19 -15.39
CA TYR A 169 -8.04 14.87 -14.88
C TYR A 169 -7.03 16.04 -15.00
N PRO A 170 -6.81 16.67 -16.18
CA PRO A 170 -5.92 17.83 -16.28
C PRO A 170 -6.24 18.99 -15.34
N GLU A 171 -7.52 19.32 -15.15
CA GLU A 171 -7.97 20.36 -14.21
C GLU A 171 -7.57 20.03 -12.76
N LYS A 172 -7.74 18.77 -12.35
CA LYS A 172 -7.30 18.32 -11.02
C LYS A 172 -5.80 18.44 -10.83
N ILE A 173 -5.02 18.05 -11.82
CA ILE A 173 -3.55 18.14 -11.75
C ILE A 173 -3.11 19.61 -11.67
N PHE A 174 -3.74 20.52 -12.42
CA PHE A 174 -3.43 21.94 -12.34
C PHE A 174 -3.82 22.51 -10.98
N GLY A 175 -4.97 22.13 -10.43
CA GLY A 175 -5.36 22.52 -9.07
C GLY A 175 -4.36 22.05 -8.02
N TRP A 176 -3.94 20.78 -8.05
CA TRP A 176 -2.90 20.29 -7.12
C TRP A 176 -1.52 20.89 -7.37
N ALA A 177 -1.21 21.29 -8.61
CA ALA A 177 0.03 22.00 -8.90
C ALA A 177 0.01 23.44 -8.36
N GLU A 178 -1.15 24.10 -8.41
CA GLU A 178 -1.34 25.47 -7.90
C GLU A 178 -1.54 25.51 -6.38
N THR A 179 -2.12 24.47 -5.78
CA THR A 179 -2.51 24.44 -4.38
C THR A 179 -2.02 23.13 -3.74
N PRO A 180 -0.88 23.15 -3.02
CA PRO A 180 -0.31 21.95 -2.43
C PRO A 180 -1.24 21.25 -1.43
N GLN A 181 -1.06 19.94 -1.27
CA GLN A 181 -1.72 19.22 -0.19
C GLN A 181 -1.21 19.69 1.17
N MET A 182 -2.10 19.75 2.16
CA MET A 182 -1.74 20.13 3.52
C MET A 182 -1.49 18.89 4.36
N THR A 183 -0.42 18.92 5.14
CA THR A 183 -0.16 17.94 6.19
C THR A 183 -1.17 18.11 7.35
N TRP A 184 -1.18 17.14 8.28
CA TRP A 184 -2.08 17.18 9.45
C TRP A 184 -1.83 18.39 10.38
N ASP A 185 -0.64 18.97 10.35
CA ASP A 185 -0.23 20.17 11.08
C ASP A 185 -0.37 21.48 10.27
N GLY A 186 -0.90 21.39 9.04
CA GLY A 186 -1.20 22.57 8.22
C GLY A 186 0.00 23.15 7.47
N GLU A 187 1.00 22.33 7.17
CA GLU A 187 2.14 22.68 6.32
C GLU A 187 1.91 22.15 4.89
N GLU A 188 2.49 22.81 3.89
CA GLU A 188 2.43 22.35 2.50
C GLU A 188 3.32 21.11 2.31
N SER A 189 2.76 20.06 1.71
CA SER A 189 3.47 18.79 1.47
C SER A 189 4.53 18.89 0.36
N TYR A 190 4.46 19.90 -0.50
CA TYR A 190 5.41 20.11 -1.60
C TYR A 190 5.39 21.55 -2.09
N SER A 191 6.52 22.00 -2.65
CA SER A 191 6.68 23.37 -3.16
C SER A 191 5.78 23.65 -4.37
N GLU A 192 5.20 24.85 -4.39
CA GLU A 192 4.51 25.40 -5.55
C GLU A 192 5.46 25.67 -6.73
N PRO A 193 4.95 25.64 -7.99
CA PRO A 193 5.69 26.12 -9.14
C PRO A 193 5.87 27.64 -9.13
N ASN A 194 6.75 28.14 -10.01
CA ASN A 194 6.87 29.57 -10.24
C ASN A 194 5.65 30.05 -11.04
N MET A 195 4.70 30.74 -10.38
CA MET A 195 3.47 31.26 -11.00
C MET A 195 3.52 32.79 -11.08
N PRO A 196 3.93 33.39 -12.21
CA PRO A 196 4.12 34.85 -12.32
C PRO A 196 2.81 35.65 -12.17
N LEU A 197 1.66 35.00 -12.35
CA LEU A 197 0.34 35.59 -12.18
C LEU A 197 -0.33 35.20 -10.83
N GLY A 198 0.40 34.48 -9.98
CA GLY A 198 -0.12 33.91 -8.72
C GLY A 198 -1.05 32.70 -8.90
N VAL A 199 -1.35 32.32 -10.14
CA VAL A 199 -2.19 31.17 -10.51
C VAL A 199 -1.72 30.59 -11.84
N ILE A 200 -2.08 29.34 -12.12
CA ILE A 200 -1.85 28.69 -13.43
C ILE A 200 -2.95 29.14 -14.42
N ASN A 201 -2.57 29.47 -15.65
CA ASN A 201 -3.54 29.79 -16.70
C ASN A 201 -4.25 28.52 -17.19
N VAL A 202 -5.53 28.39 -16.86
CA VAL A 202 -6.39 27.27 -17.30
C VAL A 202 -7.08 27.59 -18.64
N PRO A 203 -7.33 26.59 -19.51
CA PRO A 203 -8.04 26.80 -20.76
C PRO A 203 -9.53 27.15 -20.52
N PRO A 204 -10.16 27.90 -21.43
CA PRO A 204 -11.62 28.04 -21.45
C PRO A 204 -12.33 26.68 -21.62
N ARG A 205 -13.52 26.55 -21.02
CA ARG A 205 -14.33 25.32 -21.02
C ARG A 205 -14.61 24.78 -22.41
N ASP A 206 -14.86 25.66 -23.38
CA ASP A 206 -15.29 25.33 -24.74
C ASP A 206 -14.13 25.21 -25.74
N LEU A 207 -12.87 25.44 -25.30
CA LEU A 207 -11.71 25.48 -26.19
C LEU A 207 -11.51 24.20 -27.02
N PHE A 208 -11.85 23.05 -26.45
CA PHE A 208 -11.68 21.72 -27.08
C PHE A 208 -12.98 21.20 -27.71
N CYS A 209 -13.88 22.10 -28.11
CA CYS A 209 -15.16 21.77 -28.72
C CYS A 209 -15.32 22.51 -30.05
N ASP A 210 -15.26 21.78 -31.16
CA ASP A 210 -15.46 22.35 -32.49
C ASP A 210 -16.19 21.34 -33.40
N PRO A 211 -17.36 21.71 -33.96
CA PRO A 211 -18.14 20.81 -34.81
C PRO A 211 -17.37 20.25 -36.02
N SER A 212 -16.38 20.99 -36.52
CA SER A 212 -15.55 20.62 -37.67
C SER A 212 -14.33 19.76 -37.31
N ILE A 213 -13.94 19.74 -36.03
CA ILE A 213 -12.77 18.98 -35.55
C ILE A 213 -13.22 17.66 -34.94
N ASN A 214 -14.08 17.74 -33.93
CA ASN A 214 -14.47 16.59 -33.11
C ASN A 214 -15.98 16.38 -33.03
N ALA A 215 -16.74 16.99 -33.95
CA ALA A 215 -18.21 16.95 -33.97
C ALA A 215 -18.86 17.44 -32.66
N CYS A 216 -18.13 18.24 -31.89
CA CYS A 216 -18.60 18.74 -30.60
C CYS A 216 -19.43 20.01 -30.80
N ASP A 217 -20.60 20.09 -30.17
CA ASP A 217 -21.48 21.27 -30.19
C ASP A 217 -21.62 21.87 -28.78
N PRO A 218 -20.97 23.03 -28.50
CA PRO A 218 -20.92 23.59 -27.16
C PRO A 218 -22.28 24.12 -26.66
N ASP A 219 -23.25 24.33 -27.56
CA ASP A 219 -24.55 24.91 -27.26
C ASP A 219 -25.61 23.85 -26.90
N THR A 220 -25.23 22.57 -26.85
CA THR A 220 -26.13 21.45 -26.60
C THR A 220 -25.94 20.84 -25.20
N ALA A 221 -26.97 20.16 -24.71
CA ALA A 221 -26.91 19.44 -23.43
C ALA A 221 -25.97 18.22 -23.46
N ASP A 222 -25.79 17.64 -24.64
CA ASP A 222 -24.83 16.57 -24.91
C ASP A 222 -23.86 17.04 -26.00
N PRO A 223 -22.78 17.76 -25.61
CA PRO A 223 -21.82 18.32 -26.54
C PRO A 223 -21.12 17.28 -27.42
N CYS A 224 -21.10 16.00 -27.02
CA CYS A 224 -20.58 14.92 -27.84
C CYS A 224 -21.68 13.89 -28.15
N PRO A 225 -22.50 14.12 -29.19
CA PRO A 225 -23.69 13.31 -29.46
C PRO A 225 -23.38 11.88 -29.97
N SER A 226 -22.11 11.46 -29.96
CA SER A 226 -21.71 10.10 -30.33
C SER A 226 -22.06 9.13 -29.18
N TRP A 227 -22.73 8.03 -29.53
CA TRP A 227 -23.18 6.99 -28.60
C TRP A 227 -22.04 6.32 -27.82
N ASP A 228 -20.80 6.50 -28.27
CA ASP A 228 -19.56 5.99 -27.70
C ASP A 228 -18.53 7.10 -27.40
N ALA A 229 -18.98 8.36 -27.30
CA ALA A 229 -18.16 9.53 -26.96
C ALA A 229 -16.90 9.73 -27.82
N GLN A 230 -16.95 9.39 -29.11
CA GLN A 230 -15.83 9.50 -30.06
C GLN A 230 -15.49 10.93 -30.51
N CYS A 231 -15.73 11.95 -29.69
CA CYS A 231 -15.39 13.34 -29.99
C CYS A 231 -13.92 13.66 -29.62
N TYR A 232 -13.00 12.96 -30.27
CA TYR A 232 -11.56 13.09 -30.05
C TYR A 232 -11.03 14.45 -30.51
N TRP A 233 -10.19 15.09 -29.71
CA TRP A 233 -9.56 16.35 -30.07
C TRP A 233 -8.15 16.13 -30.64
N ASP A 234 -7.91 16.63 -31.86
CA ASP A 234 -6.69 16.37 -32.64
C ASP A 234 -6.01 17.65 -33.19
N ARG A 235 -6.30 18.81 -32.61
CA ARG A 235 -5.73 20.11 -33.05
C ARG A 235 -4.88 20.78 -31.99
N SER A 236 -3.96 21.63 -32.46
CA SER A 236 -3.24 22.55 -31.56
C SER A 236 -4.19 23.61 -31.03
N VAL A 237 -3.94 24.06 -29.80
CA VAL A 237 -4.75 25.08 -29.11
C VAL A 237 -3.85 26.14 -28.48
N ASP A 238 -4.35 27.35 -28.30
CA ASP A 238 -3.65 28.44 -27.61
C ASP A 238 -4.64 29.31 -26.84
N TRP A 239 -4.44 29.42 -25.52
CA TRP A 239 -5.20 30.31 -24.64
C TRP A 239 -4.31 31.29 -23.87
N THR A 240 -2.98 31.11 -23.95
CA THR A 240 -2.01 31.96 -23.22
C THR A 240 -1.45 33.05 -24.13
N GLY A 241 -1.46 32.85 -25.45
CA GLY A 241 -0.80 33.74 -26.42
C GLY A 241 0.73 33.64 -26.34
N PRO A 242 1.48 34.71 -26.66
CA PRO A 242 2.94 34.71 -26.55
C PRO A 242 3.42 34.40 -25.12
N GLN A 243 4.07 33.25 -24.94
CA GLN A 243 4.54 32.79 -23.62
C GLN A 243 5.93 33.30 -23.25
N SER A 244 6.09 33.65 -21.97
CA SER A 244 7.31 34.11 -21.32
C SER A 244 7.29 33.72 -19.84
N THR A 245 8.43 33.83 -19.15
CA THR A 245 8.48 33.66 -17.68
C THR A 245 7.69 34.71 -16.90
N GLY A 246 7.23 35.78 -17.55
CA GLY A 246 6.39 36.82 -16.94
C GLY A 246 4.88 36.56 -17.00
N ASN A 247 4.44 35.54 -17.74
CA ASN A 247 3.01 35.24 -17.91
C ASN A 247 2.67 33.74 -17.99
N SER A 248 3.66 32.84 -17.89
CA SER A 248 3.47 31.39 -17.95
C SER A 248 4.21 30.73 -16.79
N SER A 249 3.60 29.70 -16.21
CA SER A 249 4.11 29.06 -15.00
C SER A 249 5.23 28.09 -15.35
N THR A 250 6.28 28.05 -14.53
CA THR A 250 7.42 27.15 -14.74
C THR A 250 7.66 26.28 -13.51
N GLU A 251 8.34 25.16 -13.69
CA GLU A 251 8.79 24.32 -12.58
C GLU A 251 9.63 25.11 -11.57
N ALA A 252 9.51 24.73 -10.29
CA ALA A 252 10.38 25.15 -9.19
C ALA A 252 11.01 23.90 -8.56
N LEU A 253 12.28 23.64 -8.89
CA LEU A 253 12.99 22.47 -8.38
C LEU A 253 13.34 22.66 -6.89
N SER A 254 12.77 21.82 -6.04
CA SER A 254 13.08 21.79 -4.60
C SER A 254 14.43 21.11 -4.31
N TYR A 255 14.84 20.16 -5.16
CA TYR A 255 16.09 19.43 -5.03
C TYR A 255 16.88 19.53 -6.33
N SER A 256 18.19 19.73 -6.23
CA SER A 256 19.08 19.72 -7.39
C SER A 256 19.26 18.30 -7.94
N LEU A 257 19.60 18.20 -9.23
CA LEU A 257 19.98 16.93 -9.84
C LEU A 257 21.15 16.30 -9.06
N GLY A 258 21.02 15.02 -8.71
CA GLY A 258 22.02 14.29 -7.93
C GLY A 258 21.94 14.51 -6.42
N SER A 259 20.91 15.21 -5.92
CA SER A 259 20.61 15.19 -4.49
C SER A 259 20.31 13.76 -4.04
N GLY A 260 20.81 13.38 -2.87
CA GLY A 260 20.45 12.11 -2.25
C GLY A 260 18.98 12.07 -1.88
N GLU A 261 18.44 10.87 -1.79
CA GLU A 261 17.13 10.62 -1.19
C GLU A 261 17.08 11.17 0.23
N PRO A 262 16.03 11.93 0.60
CA PRO A 262 15.82 12.36 1.97
C PRO A 262 15.74 11.15 2.92
N GLU A 263 16.24 11.31 4.14
CA GLU A 263 16.10 10.27 5.17
C GLU A 263 14.62 10.05 5.52
N LEU A 264 14.25 8.79 5.73
CA LEU A 264 12.93 8.40 6.20
C LEU A 264 12.73 8.90 7.63
N GLN A 265 11.75 9.78 7.83
CA GLN A 265 11.43 10.33 9.15
C GLN A 265 10.19 9.64 9.72
N SER A 266 10.38 8.71 10.63
CA SER A 266 9.26 8.10 11.35
C SER A 266 8.57 9.08 12.29
N LYS A 267 7.24 8.98 12.36
CA LYS A 267 6.43 9.66 13.37
C LYS A 267 6.31 8.89 14.68
N TYR A 268 6.48 7.57 14.66
CA TYR A 268 6.38 6.73 15.84
C TYR A 268 7.77 6.28 16.30
N GLY A 269 7.97 6.23 17.63
CA GLY A 269 9.22 5.73 18.17
C GLY A 269 9.27 4.22 18.03
N HIS A 270 10.16 3.71 17.19
CA HIS A 270 10.27 2.27 16.91
C HIS A 270 11.13 1.47 17.90
N GLY A 271 11.44 2.04 19.08
CA GLY A 271 12.40 1.45 20.01
C GLY A 271 13.80 1.32 19.40
N PRO A 272 14.77 0.74 20.12
CA PRO A 272 16.03 0.33 19.51
C PRO A 272 15.79 -0.90 18.62
N CYS A 273 16.45 -0.96 17.47
CA CYS A 273 16.63 -2.22 16.75
C CYS A 273 17.17 -3.26 17.74
N ILE A 274 16.60 -4.47 17.70
CA ILE A 274 17.14 -5.60 18.48
C ILE A 274 17.05 -5.35 20.00
N ASP A 275 15.90 -4.84 20.48
CA ASP A 275 15.60 -4.96 21.90
C ASP A 275 15.23 -6.41 22.20
N HIS A 276 16.03 -7.09 23.00
CA HIS A 276 15.67 -8.37 23.60
C HIS A 276 15.24 -8.09 25.03
N PRO A 277 14.42 -8.95 25.67
CA PRO A 277 14.12 -8.80 27.09
C PRO A 277 15.46 -8.69 27.86
N SER A 278 15.78 -7.47 28.34
CA SER A 278 17.10 -6.99 28.80
C SER A 278 17.71 -7.76 29.99
N VAL A 279 17.06 -8.86 30.36
CA VAL A 279 17.32 -9.67 31.53
C VAL A 279 18.03 -11.00 31.17
N TYR A 280 18.13 -11.40 29.89
CA TYR A 280 18.63 -12.75 29.54
C TYR A 280 19.49 -12.84 28.27
N THR A 281 20.78 -13.15 28.44
CA THR A 281 21.81 -13.23 27.37
C THR A 281 21.72 -14.45 26.45
N ASN A 282 20.78 -15.38 26.68
CA ASN A 282 20.68 -16.65 25.96
C ASN A 282 19.28 -16.88 25.35
N ALA A 283 18.54 -15.80 25.09
CA ALA A 283 17.23 -15.89 24.43
C ALA A 283 17.40 -16.44 23.01
N ILE A 284 16.55 -17.39 22.64
CA ILE A 284 16.30 -17.75 21.24
C ILE A 284 15.12 -16.91 20.81
N ILE A 285 15.35 -15.91 19.96
CA ILE A 285 14.26 -15.17 19.32
C ILE A 285 13.90 -15.96 18.05
N VAL A 286 12.62 -15.94 17.72
CA VAL A 286 12.11 -16.41 16.44
C VAL A 286 11.26 -15.27 15.91
N ASP A 287 11.80 -14.55 14.95
CA ASP A 287 11.17 -13.40 14.31
C ASP A 287 10.33 -13.79 13.08
N ASP A 288 9.45 -12.91 12.62
CA ASP A 288 8.61 -13.15 11.44
C ASP A 288 9.34 -12.97 10.10
N LEU A 289 10.49 -12.29 10.11
CA LEU A 289 11.40 -12.19 8.97
C LEU A 289 12.49 -13.26 8.95
N GLY A 290 13.06 -13.48 7.76
CA GLY A 290 14.24 -14.29 7.58
C GLY A 290 15.53 -13.47 7.68
N GLN A 291 16.66 -14.05 7.31
CA GLN A 291 17.98 -13.40 7.42
C GLN A 291 18.22 -12.21 6.46
N HIS A 292 17.21 -11.64 5.78
CA HIS A 292 17.45 -10.82 4.57
C HIS A 292 16.56 -9.58 4.40
N GLU A 293 15.68 -9.25 5.34
CA GLU A 293 14.72 -8.14 5.17
C GLU A 293 15.04 -6.94 6.08
N ASP A 294 16.22 -6.34 5.91
CA ASP A 294 16.63 -5.14 6.66
C ASP A 294 15.99 -3.86 6.08
N THR A 295 14.69 -3.65 6.33
CA THR A 295 13.97 -2.48 5.79
C THR A 295 14.36 -1.15 6.43
N TYR A 296 14.97 -1.18 7.63
CA TYR A 296 15.30 0.02 8.44
C TYR A 296 16.76 0.13 8.88
N GLY A 297 17.66 -0.74 8.41
CA GLY A 297 19.06 -0.73 8.81
C GLY A 297 19.33 -1.35 10.19
N CYS A 298 18.40 -2.17 10.70
CA CYS A 298 18.55 -2.91 11.95
C CYS A 298 19.60 -4.03 11.87
N GLY A 299 19.96 -4.46 10.65
CA GLY A 299 21.02 -5.42 10.36
C GLY A 299 20.63 -6.88 10.58
N ASP A 300 21.20 -7.80 9.80
CA ASP A 300 20.85 -9.23 9.84
C ASP A 300 20.98 -9.83 11.26
N PHE A 301 19.87 -10.28 11.84
CA PHE A 301 19.90 -11.06 13.07
C PHE A 301 18.76 -12.09 13.14
N GLU A 302 19.02 -13.27 12.60
CA GLU A 302 18.85 -14.56 13.27
C GLU A 302 19.78 -15.53 12.55
N LYS A 303 20.41 -16.49 13.24
CA LYS A 303 20.88 -17.66 12.50
C LYS A 303 19.64 -18.49 12.20
N ALA A 304 19.43 -18.92 10.96
CA ALA A 304 18.41 -19.92 10.64
C ALA A 304 18.50 -21.18 11.54
N ASP A 305 19.64 -21.37 12.23
CA ASP A 305 19.89 -22.39 13.23
C ASP A 305 19.18 -22.16 14.59
N ASP A 306 18.58 -21.00 14.86
CA ASP A 306 17.96 -20.65 16.14
C ASP A 306 16.48 -21.02 16.21
N GLY A 307 15.74 -20.80 15.12
CA GLY A 307 14.35 -21.21 15.00
C GLY A 307 13.77 -21.00 13.61
N LYS A 308 12.45 -21.11 13.53
CA LYS A 308 11.69 -20.91 12.31
C LYS A 308 10.33 -20.32 12.60
N PHE A 309 10.03 -19.19 11.96
CA PHE A 309 8.68 -18.71 11.77
C PHE A 309 8.04 -19.31 10.51
N THR A 310 6.73 -19.50 10.53
CA THR A 310 5.95 -19.87 9.35
C THR A 310 4.61 -19.19 9.39
N LEU A 311 4.35 -18.37 8.39
CA LEU A 311 3.05 -17.80 8.12
C LEU A 311 2.31 -18.66 7.09
N GLN A 312 1.09 -19.07 7.42
CA GLN A 312 0.23 -19.84 6.54
C GLN A 312 -1.04 -19.05 6.23
N ALA A 313 -1.27 -18.73 4.95
CA ALA A 313 -2.51 -18.11 4.48
C ALA A 313 -3.52 -19.19 4.02
N GLY A 314 -4.54 -19.43 4.82
CA GLY A 314 -5.59 -20.43 4.59
C GLY A 314 -5.18 -21.88 4.89
N ASP A 315 -6.16 -22.75 5.13
CA ASP A 315 -5.97 -24.18 5.48
C ASP A 315 -6.29 -25.16 4.32
N ASN A 316 -6.37 -24.65 3.08
CA ASN A 316 -6.75 -25.44 1.89
C ASN A 316 -8.12 -26.14 2.03
N ILE A 317 -9.02 -25.55 2.83
CA ILE A 317 -10.38 -26.05 3.03
C ILE A 317 -11.24 -25.56 1.88
N THR A 318 -11.92 -26.45 1.18
CA THR A 318 -12.90 -26.09 0.15
C THR A 318 -14.31 -26.09 0.74
N MET A 319 -15.04 -24.98 0.67
CA MET A 319 -16.40 -24.86 1.19
C MET A 319 -17.41 -24.46 0.11
N LEU A 320 -18.60 -25.08 0.16
CA LEU A 320 -19.76 -24.68 -0.65
C LEU A 320 -20.42 -23.45 -0.02
N ARG A 321 -20.73 -22.45 -0.83
CA ARG A 321 -21.42 -21.22 -0.40
C ARG A 321 -22.91 -21.25 -0.70
N ASP A 322 -23.62 -20.29 -0.12
CA ASP A 322 -25.04 -20.03 -0.38
C ASP A 322 -25.33 -19.70 -1.85
N ASP A 323 -24.33 -19.21 -2.59
CA ASP A 323 -24.40 -18.94 -4.04
C ASP A 323 -24.15 -20.19 -4.92
N GLY A 324 -23.91 -21.35 -4.32
CA GLY A 324 -23.65 -22.61 -5.03
C GLY A 324 -22.21 -22.80 -5.53
N THR A 325 -21.29 -21.88 -5.22
CA THR A 325 -19.87 -21.98 -5.61
C THR A 325 -19.01 -22.66 -4.53
N PHE A 326 -17.96 -23.35 -4.95
CA PHE A 326 -16.94 -23.91 -4.04
C PHE A 326 -15.74 -22.98 -3.95
N ARG A 327 -15.22 -22.76 -2.73
CA ARG A 327 -14.06 -21.89 -2.51
C ARG A 327 -13.02 -22.50 -1.56
N ALA A 328 -11.76 -22.54 -2.00
CA ALA A 328 -10.58 -22.86 -1.22
C ALA A 328 -9.97 -21.62 -0.55
N THR A 329 -9.69 -21.71 0.75
CA THR A 329 -9.22 -20.61 1.60
C THR A 329 -7.90 -19.92 1.16
N PRO A 330 -6.88 -20.59 0.57
CA PRO A 330 -5.59 -19.94 0.27
C PRO A 330 -5.64 -18.87 -0.82
N TYR A 331 -6.74 -18.80 -1.59
CA TYR A 331 -6.93 -17.78 -2.63
C TYR A 331 -7.60 -16.51 -2.12
N LEU A 332 -8.07 -16.50 -0.87
CA LEU A 332 -8.80 -15.39 -0.26
C LEU A 332 -8.03 -14.79 0.91
N ALA A 333 -7.46 -15.62 1.78
CA ALA A 333 -6.68 -15.16 2.94
C ALA A 333 -5.60 -14.11 2.59
N PRO A 334 -4.87 -14.20 1.47
CA PRO A 334 -3.88 -13.18 1.09
C PRO A 334 -4.47 -11.81 0.73
N ILE A 335 -5.77 -11.69 0.46
CA ILE A 335 -6.41 -10.41 0.13
C ILE A 335 -6.38 -9.47 1.34
N ASP A 336 -6.53 -10.03 2.54
CA ASP A 336 -6.55 -9.33 3.82
C ASP A 336 -5.30 -9.61 4.67
N LEU A 337 -4.21 -10.04 4.03
CA LEU A 337 -2.90 -10.17 4.65
C LEU A 337 -2.05 -8.96 4.28
N HIS A 338 -1.52 -8.31 5.30
CA HIS A 338 -0.80 -7.05 5.21
C HIS A 338 0.51 -7.12 6.00
N GLN A 339 1.35 -6.11 5.82
CA GLN A 339 2.63 -5.92 6.50
C GLN A 339 2.81 -4.44 6.87
N LEU A 340 3.52 -4.18 7.97
CA LEU A 340 3.82 -2.83 8.49
C LEU A 340 5.25 -2.74 9.00
N GLY A 341 5.83 -1.55 8.91
CA GLY A 341 7.10 -1.16 9.49
C GLY A 341 7.02 -0.94 11.00
N ALA A 342 6.55 -1.94 11.74
CA ALA A 342 6.31 -1.90 13.18
C ALA A 342 6.89 -3.14 13.86
N GLY A 343 6.86 -3.22 15.20
CA GLY A 343 7.24 -4.44 15.91
C GLY A 343 8.74 -4.69 15.99
N TYR A 344 9.10 -5.94 16.29
CA TYR A 344 10.49 -6.35 16.37
C TYR A 344 11.11 -6.28 14.98
N ASP A 345 12.36 -5.85 14.90
CA ASP A 345 13.08 -5.62 13.64
C ASP A 345 12.36 -4.72 12.60
N HIS A 346 11.35 -3.96 13.06
CA HIS A 346 10.53 -3.05 12.27
C HIS A 346 9.80 -3.73 11.11
N HIS A 347 9.37 -4.96 11.34
CA HIS A 347 8.43 -5.64 10.47
C HIS A 347 7.41 -6.43 11.27
N VAL A 348 6.16 -6.41 10.79
CA VAL A 348 5.14 -7.36 11.22
C VAL A 348 4.26 -7.76 10.06
N TYR A 349 3.72 -8.97 10.11
CA TYR A 349 2.53 -9.33 9.36
C TYR A 349 1.27 -9.05 10.17
N PHE A 350 0.20 -8.58 9.53
CA PHE A 350 -1.09 -8.45 10.19
C PHE A 350 -2.26 -8.76 9.27
N THR A 351 -3.38 -9.10 9.89
CA THR A 351 -4.68 -9.34 9.25
C THR A 351 -5.79 -8.97 10.23
N HIS A 352 -7.05 -8.94 9.81
CA HIS A 352 -8.14 -8.66 10.72
C HIS A 352 -8.61 -9.90 11.47
N SER A 353 -9.19 -9.68 12.65
CA SER A 353 -9.79 -10.74 13.47
C SER A 353 -11.19 -11.11 12.95
N TYR A 354 -11.41 -12.39 12.65
CA TYR A 354 -12.70 -12.91 12.21
C TYR A 354 -13.28 -13.92 13.19
N GLY A 355 -14.57 -14.22 13.06
CA GLY A 355 -15.21 -15.26 13.85
C GLY A 355 -14.61 -16.65 13.59
N ASP A 356 -14.67 -17.54 14.59
CA ASP A 356 -14.13 -18.92 14.54
C ASP A 356 -14.58 -19.79 13.34
N THR A 357 -15.67 -19.41 12.68
CA THR A 357 -16.22 -20.10 11.51
C THR A 357 -15.77 -19.52 10.18
N ASP A 358 -15.03 -18.41 10.17
CA ASP A 358 -14.58 -17.75 8.95
C ASP A 358 -13.24 -18.30 8.47
N TYR A 359 -13.28 -19.52 7.97
CA TYR A 359 -12.08 -20.18 7.47
C TYR A 359 -11.45 -19.49 6.24
N PHE A 360 -12.17 -18.59 5.56
CA PHE A 360 -11.71 -17.99 4.30
C PHE A 360 -10.59 -16.97 4.47
N HIS A 361 -10.62 -16.22 5.57
CA HIS A 361 -9.62 -15.20 5.88
C HIS A 361 -8.58 -15.71 6.89
N LYS A 362 -8.57 -17.01 7.17
CA LYS A 362 -7.69 -17.58 8.19
C LYS A 362 -6.23 -17.42 7.80
N VAL A 363 -5.45 -16.81 8.68
CA VAL A 363 -3.99 -16.76 8.65
C VAL A 363 -3.47 -17.34 9.95
N THR A 364 -2.38 -18.11 9.89
CA THR A 364 -1.77 -18.75 11.06
C THR A 364 -0.27 -18.51 11.09
N GLY A 365 0.21 -17.87 12.15
CA GLY A 365 1.63 -17.74 12.48
C GLY A 365 2.10 -18.88 13.39
N ARG A 366 3.31 -19.37 13.17
CA ARG A 366 3.91 -20.45 13.97
C ARG A 366 5.37 -20.15 14.28
N TRP A 367 5.73 -20.23 15.56
CA TRP A 367 7.09 -20.02 16.05
C TRP A 367 7.63 -21.31 16.64
N GLN A 368 8.81 -21.72 16.18
CA GLN A 368 9.45 -22.97 16.60
C GLN A 368 10.92 -22.72 16.87
N VAL A 369 11.40 -23.17 18.02
CA VAL A 369 12.84 -23.34 18.24
C VAL A 369 13.35 -24.40 17.26
N ASN A 370 14.62 -24.29 16.83
CA ASN A 370 15.25 -25.30 15.99
C ASN A 370 15.07 -26.69 16.61
N GLN A 371 14.45 -27.58 15.84
CA GLN A 371 14.06 -28.92 16.27
C GLN A 371 15.26 -29.81 16.65
N ASP A 372 16.45 -29.53 16.12
CA ASP A 372 17.67 -30.24 16.48
C ASP A 372 18.18 -29.86 17.89
N LYS A 373 17.75 -28.71 18.42
CA LYS A 373 18.03 -28.26 19.79
C LYS A 373 17.03 -28.79 20.81
N LEU A 374 15.91 -29.37 20.37
CA LEU A 374 14.89 -29.92 21.26
C LEU A 374 15.10 -31.42 21.50
N PRO A 375 14.86 -31.90 22.74
CA PRO A 375 14.94 -33.32 23.08
C PRO A 375 13.85 -34.13 22.36
N SER A 376 14.14 -35.40 22.06
CA SER A 376 13.12 -36.36 21.63
C SER A 376 12.16 -36.68 22.78
N GLY A 377 10.94 -37.12 22.44
CA GLY A 377 9.86 -37.29 23.42
C GLY A 377 10.08 -38.30 24.55
N ASP A 378 11.10 -39.15 24.42
CA ASP A 378 11.56 -40.12 25.42
C ASP A 378 12.59 -39.53 26.41
N GLN A 379 13.05 -38.29 26.19
CA GLN A 379 14.01 -37.57 27.03
C GLN A 379 13.31 -36.48 27.87
N PRO A 380 13.95 -35.95 28.93
CA PRO A 380 13.45 -34.78 29.63
C PRO A 380 13.27 -33.59 28.68
N GLY A 381 12.11 -32.93 28.75
CA GLY A 381 11.79 -31.78 27.89
C GLY A 381 12.63 -30.55 28.21
N GLN A 382 12.74 -29.64 27.23
CA GLN A 382 13.41 -28.37 27.42
C GLN A 382 12.39 -27.28 27.77
N ARG A 383 12.52 -26.71 28.98
CA ARG A 383 11.66 -25.63 29.43
C ARG A 383 12.22 -24.27 29.01
N TYR A 384 11.31 -23.41 28.57
CA TYR A 384 11.59 -22.01 28.26
C TYR A 384 10.62 -21.11 28.99
N LYS A 385 11.10 -19.96 29.45
CA LYS A 385 10.27 -18.79 29.73
C LYS A 385 10.02 -18.07 28.40
N VAL A 386 8.75 -17.85 28.08
CA VAL A 386 8.31 -17.38 26.77
C VAL A 386 7.82 -15.95 26.86
N TYR A 387 8.25 -15.14 25.90
CA TYR A 387 7.77 -13.78 25.68
C TYR A 387 7.26 -13.63 24.25
N VAL A 388 6.21 -12.84 24.08
CA VAL A 388 5.74 -12.40 22.76
C VAL A 388 6.06 -10.92 22.59
N HIS A 389 6.58 -10.54 21.43
CA HIS A 389 6.74 -9.14 21.09
C HIS A 389 5.42 -8.57 20.61
N LEU A 390 5.10 -7.35 21.05
CA LEU A 390 3.89 -6.64 20.70
C LEU A 390 4.28 -5.26 20.19
N PRO A 391 3.85 -4.89 18.97
CA PRO A 391 4.23 -3.62 18.37
C PRO A 391 3.59 -2.43 19.08
N SER A 392 4.23 -1.27 18.94
CA SER A 392 3.69 0.00 19.44
C SER A 392 2.35 0.39 18.81
N HIS A 393 2.10 -0.04 17.58
CA HIS A 393 0.89 0.26 16.83
C HIS A 393 0.52 -0.90 15.88
N GLY A 394 -0.65 -0.82 15.25
CA GLY A 394 -1.11 -1.84 14.31
C GLY A 394 -1.72 -3.10 14.94
N ALA A 395 -1.47 -3.40 16.22
CA ALA A 395 -2.07 -4.55 16.92
C ALA A 395 -3.20 -4.16 17.90
N GLU A 396 -4.35 -4.82 17.80
CA GLU A 396 -5.56 -4.42 18.54
C GLU A 396 -6.32 -5.58 19.18
N ALA A 397 -6.28 -6.76 18.55
CA ALA A 397 -7.12 -7.89 18.90
C ALA A 397 -6.70 -8.62 20.19
N VAL A 398 -7.63 -9.45 20.70
CA VAL A 398 -7.33 -10.46 21.73
C VAL A 398 -6.99 -11.78 21.04
N VAL A 399 -5.71 -12.13 21.03
CA VAL A 399 -5.18 -13.26 20.28
C VAL A 399 -4.95 -14.47 21.19
N ARG A 400 -5.35 -15.65 20.71
CA ARG A 400 -5.07 -16.94 21.35
C ARG A 400 -3.75 -17.51 20.80
N TYR A 401 -2.75 -17.62 21.67
CA TYR A 401 -1.49 -18.30 21.42
C TYR A 401 -1.55 -19.71 22.01
N ASN A 402 -1.50 -20.73 21.16
CA ASN A 402 -1.52 -22.13 21.56
C ASN A 402 -0.09 -22.65 21.76
N PHE A 403 0.20 -23.15 22.95
CA PHE A 403 1.46 -23.79 23.31
C PHE A 403 1.32 -25.29 23.06
N ILE A 404 2.13 -25.82 22.15
CA ILE A 404 2.10 -27.23 21.75
C ILE A 404 3.42 -27.87 22.19
N PRO A 405 3.41 -28.84 23.13
CA PRO A 405 4.64 -29.37 23.72
C PRO A 405 5.47 -30.21 22.73
N GLY A 406 4.86 -30.72 21.68
CA GLY A 406 5.49 -31.68 20.76
C GLY A 406 5.37 -33.12 21.25
N ASP A 407 6.04 -34.02 20.54
CA ASP A 407 5.98 -35.46 20.82
C ASP A 407 6.64 -35.75 22.16
N ASN A 408 5.89 -36.31 23.10
CA ASN A 408 6.38 -36.59 24.44
C ASN A 408 5.73 -37.84 25.04
N THR A 409 6.48 -38.57 25.85
CA THR A 409 6.03 -39.79 26.53
C THR A 409 5.49 -39.53 27.94
N VAL A 410 5.72 -38.32 28.48
CA VAL A 410 5.29 -37.91 29.82
C VAL A 410 3.83 -37.48 29.89
N GLY A 411 3.14 -37.38 28.74
CA GLY A 411 1.73 -37.04 28.66
C GLY A 411 1.45 -35.53 28.74
N ALA A 412 2.45 -34.70 28.48
CA ALA A 412 2.31 -33.26 28.41
C ALA A 412 1.32 -32.86 27.28
N LYS A 413 0.40 -31.94 27.58
CA LYS A 413 -0.70 -31.51 26.70
C LYS A 413 -0.54 -30.07 26.27
N SER A 414 -1.21 -29.69 25.18
CA SER A 414 -1.30 -28.29 24.79
C SER A 414 -2.00 -27.45 25.83
N ASP A 415 -1.59 -26.19 25.92
CA ASP A 415 -2.24 -25.13 26.68
C ASP A 415 -2.34 -23.87 25.81
N TYR A 416 -2.95 -22.79 26.31
CA TYR A 416 -3.04 -21.55 25.56
C TYR A 416 -2.96 -20.32 26.45
N CYS A 417 -2.55 -19.20 25.85
CA CYS A 417 -2.66 -17.88 26.45
C CYS A 417 -3.49 -16.96 25.56
N ARG A 418 -4.41 -16.20 26.17
CA ARG A 418 -5.12 -15.09 25.50
C ARG A 418 -4.43 -13.77 25.83
N VAL A 419 -3.95 -13.07 24.81
CA VAL A 419 -3.22 -11.80 24.93
C VAL A 419 -3.99 -10.72 24.18
N ASN A 420 -4.42 -9.67 24.88
CA ASN A 420 -4.92 -8.46 24.23
C ASN A 420 -3.72 -7.65 23.74
N GLN A 421 -3.40 -7.70 22.44
CA GLN A 421 -2.17 -7.13 21.90
C GLN A 421 -2.11 -5.61 22.16
N GLY A 422 -3.18 -4.87 21.84
CA GLY A 422 -3.20 -3.41 21.99
C GLY A 422 -3.13 -2.91 23.44
N THR A 423 -3.82 -3.57 24.37
CA THR A 423 -3.77 -3.18 25.80
C THR A 423 -2.43 -3.56 26.43
N ARG A 424 -1.81 -4.66 25.98
CA ARG A 424 -0.54 -5.15 26.54
C ARG A 424 0.66 -4.36 26.01
N SER A 425 0.65 -3.93 24.75
CA SER A 425 1.66 -3.01 24.21
C SER A 425 1.49 -1.59 24.75
N ALA A 426 0.24 -1.16 25.00
CA ALA A 426 -0.09 0.17 25.50
C ALA A 426 0.59 1.30 24.69
N GLY A 427 0.66 1.12 23.37
CA GLY A 427 1.27 2.09 22.45
C GLY A 427 2.80 2.03 22.39
N LYS A 428 3.44 0.95 22.84
CA LYS A 428 4.90 0.81 22.92
C LYS A 428 5.37 -0.55 22.43
N GLU A 429 6.57 -0.60 21.85
CA GLU A 429 7.29 -1.84 21.61
C GLU A 429 7.49 -2.58 22.95
N THR A 430 6.94 -3.78 23.07
CA THR A 430 6.82 -4.47 24.36
C THR A 430 7.01 -5.98 24.24
N TRP A 431 7.98 -6.51 24.97
CA TRP A 431 8.07 -7.94 25.27
C TRP A 431 7.16 -8.32 26.44
N PHE A 432 6.07 -9.03 26.16
CA PHE A 432 5.12 -9.50 27.17
C PHE A 432 5.48 -10.93 27.64
N GLU A 433 5.82 -11.08 28.93
CA GLU A 433 6.04 -12.40 29.54
C GLU A 433 4.73 -13.20 29.58
N MET A 434 4.73 -14.38 28.98
CA MET A 434 3.58 -15.26 28.96
C MET A 434 3.62 -16.24 30.14
N GLY A 435 4.80 -16.81 30.40
CA GLY A 435 5.05 -17.81 31.43
C GLY A 435 6.08 -18.84 30.94
N THR A 436 6.19 -19.97 31.60
CA THR A 436 7.08 -21.05 31.18
C THR A 436 6.34 -22.22 30.55
N PHE A 437 6.94 -22.81 29.51
CA PHE A 437 6.42 -24.01 28.87
C PHE A 437 7.55 -24.94 28.41
N THR A 438 7.29 -26.25 28.46
CA THR A 438 8.25 -27.31 28.16
C THR A 438 7.97 -27.89 26.79
N PHE A 439 9.03 -27.98 25.97
CA PHE A 439 8.95 -28.41 24.58
C PHE A 439 9.88 -29.60 24.30
N TRP A 440 9.44 -30.42 23.35
CA TRP A 440 10.14 -31.52 22.71
C TRP A 440 10.11 -31.32 21.19
N LYS A 441 10.76 -32.21 20.43
CA LYS A 441 10.61 -32.24 18.97
C LYS A 441 9.13 -32.26 18.55
N GLY A 442 8.79 -31.41 17.58
CA GLY A 442 7.42 -31.07 17.15
C GLY A 442 6.78 -29.92 17.93
N GLY A 443 7.42 -29.46 19.01
CA GLY A 443 6.95 -28.39 19.89
C GLY A 443 7.04 -27.01 19.27
N ARG A 444 6.03 -26.18 19.52
CA ARG A 444 5.84 -24.87 18.89
C ARG A 444 4.77 -24.02 19.58
N ILE A 445 4.74 -22.74 19.22
CA ILE A 445 3.64 -21.83 19.54
C ILE A 445 2.93 -21.46 18.24
N GLU A 446 1.59 -21.46 18.25
CA GLU A 446 0.77 -21.11 17.09
C GLU A 446 -0.27 -20.05 17.48
N ALA A 447 -0.49 -19.07 16.61
CA ALA A 447 -1.59 -18.12 16.71
C ALA A 447 -2.27 -18.00 15.34
N ASP A 448 -3.59 -17.77 15.34
CA ASP A 448 -4.36 -17.46 14.15
C ASP A 448 -5.25 -16.24 14.40
N ASN A 449 -5.89 -15.73 13.35
CA ASN A 449 -6.77 -14.57 13.43
C ASN A 449 -8.26 -14.90 13.67
N LEU A 450 -8.58 -16.17 13.95
CA LEU A 450 -9.97 -16.58 14.20
C LEU A 450 -10.25 -16.61 15.70
N HIS A 451 -11.17 -15.75 16.13
CA HIS A 451 -11.50 -15.53 17.53
C HIS A 451 -13.02 -15.44 17.76
N ASP A 452 -13.45 -15.83 18.97
CA ASP A 452 -14.81 -15.58 19.44
C ASP A 452 -15.15 -14.08 19.34
N ALA A 453 -16.25 -13.74 18.66
CA ALA A 453 -16.73 -12.38 18.41
C ALA A 453 -15.86 -11.50 17.47
N GLY A 454 -14.97 -12.09 16.66
CA GLY A 454 -14.27 -11.34 15.60
C GLY A 454 -15.23 -10.79 14.53
N THR A 455 -15.08 -9.50 14.20
CA THR A 455 -15.96 -8.76 13.27
C THR A 455 -15.27 -8.30 11.98
N GLY A 456 -13.94 -8.48 11.87
CA GLY A 456 -13.12 -7.92 10.80
C GLY A 456 -12.58 -6.52 11.09
N ASP A 457 -12.81 -5.95 12.28
CA ASP A 457 -12.43 -4.56 12.59
C ASP A 457 -11.10 -4.43 13.35
N SER A 458 -10.69 -5.45 14.11
CA SER A 458 -9.48 -5.39 14.95
C SER A 458 -8.33 -6.18 14.35
N ASN A 459 -7.14 -5.59 14.35
CA ASN A 459 -5.95 -6.22 13.79
C ASN A 459 -5.32 -7.27 14.71
N VAL A 460 -4.99 -8.42 14.13
CA VAL A 460 -4.18 -9.49 14.69
C VAL A 460 -2.79 -9.40 14.07
N VAL A 461 -1.77 -9.22 14.90
CA VAL A 461 -0.38 -9.08 14.46
C VAL A 461 0.43 -10.34 14.75
N PHE A 462 1.29 -10.71 13.80
CA PHE A 462 2.33 -11.73 13.91
C PHE A 462 3.70 -11.04 13.80
N ASP A 463 4.51 -11.24 14.83
CA ASP A 463 5.81 -10.57 15.07
C ASP A 463 6.76 -11.64 15.65
N ALA A 464 7.59 -11.32 16.63
CA ALA A 464 8.55 -12.23 17.26
C ALA A 464 8.08 -12.93 18.54
N ILE A 465 8.68 -14.10 18.82
CA ILE A 465 8.60 -14.79 20.11
C ILE A 465 10.00 -15.10 20.62
N ALA A 466 10.26 -14.79 21.90
CA ALA A 466 11.50 -15.13 22.58
C ALA A 466 11.32 -16.35 23.50
N PHE A 467 12.21 -17.32 23.35
CA PHE A 467 12.33 -18.53 24.16
C PHE A 467 13.61 -18.44 25.01
N VAL A 468 13.45 -18.16 26.30
CA VAL A 468 14.56 -18.05 27.25
C VAL A 468 14.70 -19.36 28.02
N PRO A 469 15.81 -20.11 27.91
CA PRO A 469 16.00 -21.35 28.67
C PRO A 469 15.78 -21.14 30.17
N PHE A 470 14.96 -21.98 30.80
CA PHE A 470 14.54 -21.78 32.17
C PHE A 470 14.35 -23.10 32.91
N ASN A 471 14.61 -23.13 34.22
CA ASN A 471 14.69 -24.39 34.96
C ASN A 471 13.46 -24.66 35.85
N SER A 472 12.73 -23.63 36.29
CA SER A 472 11.55 -23.74 37.15
C SER A 472 10.25 -23.53 36.36
N ALA A 473 9.18 -24.18 36.76
CA ALA A 473 7.85 -23.88 36.24
C ALA A 473 7.33 -22.58 36.89
N GLU A 474 6.98 -21.61 36.06
CA GLU A 474 6.38 -20.33 36.43
C GLU A 474 5.19 -20.07 35.51
N PRO A 475 3.94 -20.20 36.00
CA PRO A 475 2.75 -20.05 35.16
C PRO A 475 2.63 -18.68 34.45
N GLY A 476 3.29 -17.66 35.01
CA GLY A 476 3.30 -16.31 34.47
C GLY A 476 1.90 -15.66 34.42
N PRO A 477 1.80 -14.50 33.75
CA PRO A 477 0.53 -13.80 33.54
C PRO A 477 -0.54 -14.61 32.80
N CYS A 478 -0.13 -15.59 31.99
CA CYS A 478 -1.04 -16.47 31.26
C CYS A 478 -1.57 -17.64 32.11
N SER A 479 -1.02 -17.86 33.31
CA SER A 479 -1.35 -19.03 34.15
C SER A 479 -1.13 -20.37 33.43
N LEU A 480 -0.06 -20.47 32.62
CA LEU A 480 0.25 -21.67 31.85
C LEU A 480 0.47 -22.86 32.76
N ASN A 481 -0.21 -23.95 32.47
CA ASN A 481 -0.02 -25.25 33.07
C ASN A 481 0.98 -26.02 32.21
N ASP A 482 2.27 -25.71 32.36
CA ASP A 482 3.48 -26.24 31.67
C ASP A 482 3.36 -27.67 31.11
N GLY A 483 2.57 -27.85 30.06
CA GLY A 483 2.17 -29.16 29.58
C GLY A 483 1.30 -30.01 30.54
N GLY A 484 0.95 -29.54 31.73
CA GLY A 484 0.36 -30.35 32.80
C GLY A 484 1.38 -31.04 33.71
N LEU A 485 2.65 -30.57 33.71
CA LEU A 485 3.77 -31.07 34.52
C LEU A 485 3.87 -30.43 35.91
#